data_AF-A0A5P9CZB7-F1
#
_entry.id   AF-A0A5P9CZB7-F1
#
_cell.length_a   1.000
_cell.length_b   1.000
_cell.length_c   1.000
_cell.angle_alpha   90.00
_cell.angle_beta   90.00
_cell.angle_gamma   90.00
#
_symmetry.space_group_name_H-M   'P 1'
#
loop_
_entity.id
_entity.type
_entity.pdbx_description
1 polymer ?
#
loop_
_entity_poly.entity_id
_entity_poly.type
_entity_poly.pdbx_seq_one_letter_code
_entity_poly.pdbx_strand_id
1 'polypeptide(L)'
;MIGDNRSAVKKALEVVEAVADGDFERRILNISEKGDAGRLLHAINRLIDRSDAYVRETKASLEYVSENKYFRRISTKGMTGAFGVASESINIAMQAMEERVGSFTGVVENFETKMATVVESVTTASGELEDSARSMDQSSTSMDEQATAVASSAANASSNVSSVAAATEQMTQSVSEINQQVSYSAQIAGEAVNEVEKANHDIKMLAESSDKIGEVVSLITDIANQTNLLALNATIEAARAGEMGKGFAVVASEVKELASETAKATDEIGAQIKSIQSASSQAVEFIGSIGTTISKVSEIASAISAAVEEQGAATAEIARNIEQASAGTNEVSSNIGMITNMAGSTKTEANHVLHAASGLSEQGEMLRHEVDGFLSEVRQVI
;
A
#
# COMPACT_ATOMS: atom_id res chain seq x y z
N MET A 1 98.43 -67.31 -54.09
CA MET A 1 97.80 -66.33 -53.15
C MET A 1 97.20 -65.10 -53.83
N ILE A 2 97.53 -64.72 -55.08
CA ILE A 2 97.00 -63.49 -55.70
C ILE A 2 95.58 -63.67 -56.33
N GLY A 3 95.21 -64.88 -56.77
CA GLY A 3 93.91 -65.14 -57.42
C GLY A 3 92.69 -65.22 -56.47
N ASP A 4 92.91 -65.65 -55.23
CA ASP A 4 91.86 -65.90 -54.23
C ASP A 4 91.25 -64.58 -53.70
N ASN A 5 92.09 -63.56 -53.52
CA ASN A 5 91.66 -62.23 -53.09
C ASN A 5 90.83 -61.49 -54.17
N ARG A 6 91.02 -61.76 -55.47
CA ARG A 6 90.29 -61.07 -56.55
C ARG A 6 88.83 -61.56 -56.64
N SER A 7 88.58 -62.82 -56.34
CA SER A 7 87.24 -63.42 -56.27
C SER A 7 86.47 -62.93 -55.04
N ALA A 8 87.13 -62.89 -53.88
CA ALA A 8 86.56 -62.35 -52.64
C ALA A 8 86.11 -60.88 -52.78
N VAL A 9 86.96 -60.04 -53.38
CA VAL A 9 86.63 -58.62 -53.61
C VAL A 9 85.44 -58.47 -54.56
N LYS A 10 85.32 -59.29 -55.61
CA LYS A 10 84.17 -59.25 -56.51
C LYS A 10 82.85 -59.63 -55.82
N LYS A 11 82.87 -60.70 -55.00
CA LYS A 11 81.70 -61.11 -54.19
C LYS A 11 81.31 -60.03 -53.17
N ALA A 12 82.31 -59.40 -52.53
CA ALA A 12 82.08 -58.30 -51.61
C ALA A 12 81.46 -57.09 -52.32
N LEU A 13 81.99 -56.71 -53.50
CA LEU A 13 81.52 -55.57 -54.28
C LEU A 13 80.05 -55.74 -54.67
N GLU A 14 79.67 -56.90 -55.20
CA GLU A 14 78.29 -57.19 -55.62
C GLU A 14 77.29 -57.07 -54.46
N VAL A 15 77.64 -57.56 -53.27
CA VAL A 15 76.77 -57.48 -52.09
C VAL A 15 76.75 -56.07 -51.51
N VAL A 16 77.88 -55.37 -51.48
CA VAL A 16 77.96 -53.98 -51.00
C VAL A 16 77.21 -53.03 -51.93
N GLU A 17 77.27 -53.22 -53.26
CA GLU A 17 76.49 -52.46 -54.24
C GLU A 17 74.98 -52.69 -54.02
N ALA A 18 74.54 -53.94 -53.87
CA ALA A 18 73.14 -54.25 -53.58
C ALA A 18 72.64 -53.62 -52.26
N VAL A 19 73.47 -53.66 -51.21
CA VAL A 19 73.15 -53.04 -49.91
C VAL A 19 73.17 -51.52 -50.01
N ALA A 20 74.05 -50.92 -50.83
CA ALA A 20 74.07 -49.49 -51.10
C ALA A 20 72.80 -49.02 -51.83
N ASP A 21 72.22 -49.88 -52.66
CA ASP A 21 70.91 -49.67 -53.31
C ASP A 21 69.71 -49.97 -52.38
N GLY A 22 69.96 -50.41 -51.14
CA GLY A 22 68.95 -50.64 -50.11
C GLY A 22 68.49 -52.10 -49.94
N ASP A 23 69.06 -53.06 -50.66
CA ASP A 23 68.82 -54.50 -50.46
C ASP A 23 69.65 -55.03 -49.29
N PHE A 24 69.12 -54.84 -48.09
CA PHE A 24 69.70 -55.36 -46.85
C PHE A 24 69.42 -56.86 -46.62
N GLU A 25 68.77 -57.58 -47.55
CA GLU A 25 68.60 -59.04 -47.48
C GLU A 25 69.76 -59.79 -48.15
N ARG A 26 70.53 -59.11 -49.01
CA ARG A 26 71.68 -59.70 -49.69
C ARG A 26 72.78 -60.12 -48.70
N ARG A 27 73.36 -61.31 -48.90
CA ARG A 27 74.47 -61.84 -48.09
C ARG A 27 75.56 -62.45 -48.96
N ILE A 28 76.79 -62.40 -48.46
CA ILE A 28 77.90 -63.13 -49.03
C ILE A 28 77.79 -64.58 -48.58
N LEU A 29 77.44 -65.47 -49.50
CA LEU A 29 77.26 -66.90 -49.25
C LEU A 29 78.54 -67.68 -49.61
N ASN A 30 78.72 -68.85 -48.98
CA ASN A 30 79.84 -69.77 -49.25
C ASN A 30 81.23 -69.10 -49.14
N ILE A 31 81.49 -68.48 -47.99
CA ILE A 31 82.81 -67.89 -47.65
C ILE A 31 83.79 -69.03 -47.39
N SER A 32 84.69 -69.29 -48.34
CA SER A 32 85.72 -70.35 -48.26
C SER A 32 87.13 -69.76 -48.10
N GLU A 33 87.26 -68.45 -48.29
CA GLU A 33 88.49 -67.69 -48.25
C GLU A 33 89.02 -67.57 -46.81
N LYS A 34 90.30 -67.85 -46.58
CA LYS A 34 90.95 -67.81 -45.25
C LYS A 34 91.81 -66.55 -45.09
N GLY A 35 92.04 -66.12 -43.84
CA GLY A 35 92.82 -64.92 -43.54
C GLY A 35 92.02 -63.62 -43.66
N ASP A 36 92.64 -62.54 -44.12
CA ASP A 36 92.05 -61.19 -44.11
C ASP A 36 90.82 -61.05 -45.02
N ALA A 37 90.81 -61.76 -46.16
CA ALA A 37 89.68 -61.77 -47.09
C ALA A 37 88.43 -62.40 -46.46
N GLY A 38 88.54 -63.58 -45.83
CA GLY A 38 87.42 -64.20 -45.11
C GLY A 38 86.93 -63.35 -43.93
N ARG A 39 87.86 -62.72 -43.19
CA ARG A 39 87.51 -61.77 -42.12
C ARG A 39 86.72 -60.57 -42.65
N LEU A 40 87.10 -60.03 -43.81
CA LEU A 40 86.40 -58.93 -44.48
C LEU A 40 84.99 -59.35 -44.91
N LEU A 41 84.81 -60.50 -45.56
CA LEU A 41 83.50 -60.99 -46.01
C LEU A 41 82.53 -61.22 -44.83
N HIS A 42 83.03 -61.83 -43.74
CA HIS A 42 82.24 -61.97 -42.50
C HIS A 42 81.97 -60.62 -41.81
N ALA A 43 82.90 -59.66 -41.88
CA ALA A 43 82.67 -58.30 -41.36
C ALA A 43 81.61 -57.54 -42.16
N ILE A 44 81.59 -57.71 -43.49
CA ILE A 44 80.55 -57.16 -44.37
C ILE A 44 79.18 -57.77 -44.02
N ASN A 45 79.05 -59.11 -43.94
CA ASN A 45 77.78 -59.72 -43.51
C ASN A 45 77.31 -59.21 -42.14
N ARG A 46 78.21 -59.10 -41.14
CA ARG A 46 77.87 -58.54 -39.82
C ARG A 46 77.44 -57.07 -39.88
N LEU A 47 78.02 -56.27 -40.78
CA LEU A 47 77.61 -54.88 -41.00
C LEU A 47 76.21 -54.83 -41.61
N ILE A 48 75.93 -55.70 -42.58
CA ILE A 48 74.61 -55.81 -43.22
C ILE A 48 73.57 -56.27 -42.21
N ASP A 49 73.84 -57.32 -41.42
CA ASP A 49 72.92 -57.81 -40.38
C ASP A 49 72.55 -56.73 -39.36
N ARG A 50 73.52 -55.91 -38.94
CA ARG A 50 73.28 -54.80 -38.01
C ARG A 50 72.50 -53.65 -38.65
N SER A 51 72.80 -53.35 -39.91
CA SER A 51 72.11 -52.29 -40.65
C SER A 51 70.66 -52.70 -40.96
N ASP A 52 70.43 -53.94 -41.41
CA ASP A 52 69.11 -54.54 -41.62
C ASP A 52 68.29 -54.54 -40.33
N ALA A 53 68.85 -55.04 -39.22
CA ALA A 53 68.17 -55.03 -37.93
C ALA A 53 67.80 -53.62 -37.48
N TYR A 54 68.70 -52.64 -37.63
CA TYR A 54 68.42 -51.24 -37.30
C TYR A 54 67.30 -50.65 -38.16
N VAL A 55 67.37 -50.81 -39.49
CA VAL A 55 66.37 -50.29 -40.43
C VAL A 55 65.01 -50.93 -40.16
N ARG A 56 64.96 -52.25 -39.97
CA ARG A 56 63.74 -53.00 -39.72
C ARG A 56 63.08 -52.60 -38.41
N GLU A 57 63.84 -52.56 -37.31
CA GLU A 57 63.30 -52.18 -36.00
C GLU A 57 62.85 -50.71 -35.98
N THR A 58 63.64 -49.82 -36.61
CA THR A 58 63.31 -48.39 -36.70
C THR A 58 62.04 -48.19 -37.52
N LYS A 59 61.96 -48.77 -38.72
CA LYS A 59 60.76 -48.73 -39.57
C LYS A 59 59.53 -49.17 -38.79
N ALA A 60 59.62 -50.34 -38.18
CA ALA A 60 58.48 -50.96 -37.56
C ALA A 60 58.04 -50.25 -36.27
N SER A 61 58.94 -49.53 -35.60
CA SER A 61 58.60 -48.65 -34.47
C SER A 61 58.03 -47.30 -34.94
N LEU A 62 58.55 -46.74 -36.04
CA LEU A 62 58.02 -45.52 -36.64
C LEU A 62 56.64 -45.71 -37.29
N GLU A 63 56.34 -46.89 -37.84
CA GLU A 63 54.98 -47.25 -38.29
C GLU A 63 53.97 -47.16 -37.15
N TYR A 64 54.33 -47.65 -35.96
CA TYR A 64 53.49 -47.53 -34.77
C TYR A 64 53.32 -46.06 -34.36
N VAL A 65 54.39 -45.25 -34.38
CA VAL A 65 54.31 -43.80 -34.11
C VAL A 65 53.40 -43.10 -35.12
N SER A 66 53.42 -43.50 -36.40
CA SER A 66 52.55 -42.91 -37.43
C SER A 66 51.06 -43.21 -37.23
N GLU A 67 50.74 -44.23 -36.42
CA GLU A 67 49.39 -44.57 -35.97
C GLU A 67 49.11 -44.06 -34.54
N ASN A 68 49.89 -43.10 -34.03
CA ASN A 68 49.82 -42.58 -32.65
C ASN A 68 50.00 -43.66 -31.56
N LYS A 69 50.67 -44.78 -31.87
CA LYS A 69 50.97 -45.86 -30.92
C LYS A 69 52.42 -45.78 -30.49
N TYR A 70 52.65 -45.35 -29.26
CA TYR A 70 54.01 -45.10 -28.78
C TYR A 70 54.64 -46.25 -28.00
N PHE A 71 53.95 -47.38 -27.76
CA PHE A 71 54.43 -48.43 -26.85
C PHE A 71 55.52 -49.35 -27.44
N ARG A 72 55.73 -49.37 -28.76
CA ARG A 72 56.73 -50.23 -29.41
C ARG A 72 58.12 -49.61 -29.30
N ARG A 73 59.08 -50.36 -28.75
CA ARG A 73 60.49 -49.94 -28.62
C ARG A 73 61.37 -50.71 -29.59
N ILE A 74 62.41 -50.04 -30.10
CA ILE A 74 63.47 -50.67 -30.89
C ILE A 74 64.27 -51.61 -29.97
N SER A 75 64.43 -52.86 -30.39
CA SER A 75 65.29 -53.82 -29.71
C SER A 75 66.76 -53.38 -29.78
N THR A 76 67.39 -53.06 -28.65
CA THR A 76 68.81 -52.68 -28.58
C THR A 76 69.77 -53.88 -28.59
N LYS A 77 69.24 -55.10 -28.51
CA LYS A 77 70.03 -56.33 -28.39
C LYS A 77 70.81 -56.60 -29.69
N GLY A 78 72.14 -56.51 -29.63
CA GLY A 78 73.02 -56.74 -30.79
C GLY A 78 73.37 -55.47 -31.57
N MET A 79 72.76 -54.34 -31.24
CA MET A 79 73.12 -53.01 -31.74
C MET A 79 74.27 -52.47 -30.90
N THR A 80 75.35 -52.03 -31.57
CA THR A 80 76.56 -51.53 -30.88
C THR A 80 77.08 -50.30 -31.59
N GLY A 81 77.81 -49.44 -30.87
CA GLY A 81 78.30 -48.18 -31.42
C GLY A 81 77.15 -47.25 -31.84
N ALA A 82 77.28 -46.61 -33.00
CA ALA A 82 76.33 -45.62 -33.51
C ALA A 82 74.88 -46.16 -33.64
N PHE A 83 74.70 -47.42 -34.07
CA PHE A 83 73.37 -48.03 -34.18
C PHE A 83 72.68 -48.18 -32.81
N GLY A 84 73.43 -48.56 -31.76
CA GLY A 84 72.88 -48.67 -30.42
C GLY A 84 72.47 -47.31 -29.84
N VAL A 85 73.33 -46.30 -29.99
CA VAL A 85 73.04 -44.92 -29.54
C VAL A 85 71.83 -44.34 -30.27
N ALA A 86 71.72 -44.54 -31.59
CA ALA A 86 70.58 -44.07 -32.36
C ALA A 86 69.27 -44.75 -31.94
N SER A 87 69.28 -46.07 -31.72
CA SER A 87 68.10 -46.81 -31.25
C SER A 87 67.66 -46.42 -29.84
N GLU A 88 68.62 -46.17 -28.94
CA GLU A 88 68.33 -45.64 -27.60
C GLU A 88 67.74 -44.22 -27.68
N SER A 89 68.28 -43.36 -28.54
CA SER A 89 67.75 -42.01 -28.76
C SER A 89 66.31 -42.04 -29.31
N ILE A 90 66.00 -42.95 -30.22
CA ILE A 90 64.63 -43.14 -30.73
C ILE A 90 63.70 -43.66 -29.63
N ASN A 91 64.16 -44.62 -28.82
CA ASN A 91 63.37 -45.12 -27.68
C ASN A 91 63.09 -44.03 -26.64
N ILE A 92 64.06 -43.17 -26.34
CA ILE A 92 63.87 -41.99 -25.47
C ILE A 92 62.85 -41.03 -26.09
N ALA A 93 62.96 -40.74 -27.38
CA ALA A 93 62.00 -39.88 -28.08
C ALA A 93 60.58 -40.46 -28.05
N MET A 94 60.42 -41.78 -28.27
CA MET A 94 59.12 -42.47 -28.19
C MET A 94 58.53 -42.42 -26.77
N GLN A 95 59.35 -42.64 -25.74
CA GLN A 95 58.91 -42.51 -24.35
C GLN A 95 58.47 -41.07 -24.04
N ALA A 96 59.26 -40.07 -24.46
CA ALA A 96 58.90 -38.67 -24.26
C ALA A 96 57.59 -38.30 -24.99
N MET A 97 57.36 -38.84 -26.20
CA MET A 97 56.10 -38.68 -26.92
C MET A 97 54.94 -39.35 -26.20
N GLU A 98 55.11 -40.58 -25.72
CA GLU A 98 54.10 -41.33 -24.95
C GLU A 98 53.69 -40.57 -23.67
N GLU A 99 54.67 -40.11 -22.89
CA GLU A 99 54.44 -39.31 -21.68
C GLU A 99 53.75 -37.98 -22.01
N ARG A 100 54.15 -37.33 -23.12
CA ARG A 100 53.55 -36.06 -23.56
C ARG A 100 52.10 -36.24 -23.97
N VAL A 101 51.80 -37.28 -24.74
CA VAL A 101 50.44 -37.61 -25.19
C VAL A 101 49.58 -37.99 -23.99
N GLY A 102 50.04 -38.87 -23.10
CA GLY A 102 49.31 -39.23 -21.89
C GLY A 102 49.03 -38.04 -20.96
N SER A 103 50.02 -37.17 -20.77
CA SER A 103 49.83 -35.92 -20.02
C SER A 103 48.82 -34.99 -20.70
N PHE A 104 48.81 -34.91 -22.03
CA PHE A 104 47.89 -34.07 -22.76
C PHE A 104 46.46 -34.60 -22.67
N THR A 105 46.23 -35.92 -22.77
CA THR A 105 44.92 -36.53 -22.52
C THR A 105 44.38 -36.17 -21.14
N GLY A 106 45.20 -36.26 -20.09
CA GLY A 106 44.77 -35.86 -18.73
C GLY A 106 44.44 -34.37 -18.60
N VAL A 107 45.10 -33.49 -19.37
CA VAL A 107 44.74 -32.06 -19.44
C VAL A 107 43.40 -31.86 -20.14
N VAL A 108 43.15 -32.60 -21.22
CA VAL A 108 41.90 -32.55 -22.00
C VAL A 108 40.71 -33.04 -21.18
N GLU A 109 40.83 -34.17 -20.46
CA GLU A 109 39.78 -34.68 -19.58
C GLU A 109 39.44 -33.71 -18.43
N ASN A 110 40.46 -33.07 -17.86
CA ASN A 110 40.26 -32.05 -16.82
C ASN A 110 39.60 -30.78 -17.40
N PHE A 111 39.97 -30.40 -18.62
CA PHE A 111 39.34 -29.29 -19.33
C PHE A 111 37.86 -29.58 -19.62
N GLU A 112 37.54 -30.76 -20.16
CA GLU A 112 36.16 -31.24 -20.41
C GLU A 112 35.32 -31.18 -19.13
N THR A 113 35.83 -31.72 -18.03
CA THR A 113 35.12 -31.71 -16.74
C THR A 113 34.84 -30.29 -16.26
N LYS A 114 35.84 -29.41 -16.30
CA LYS A 114 35.68 -28.01 -15.85
C LYS A 114 34.72 -27.22 -16.73
N MET A 115 34.78 -27.42 -18.05
CA MET A 115 33.87 -26.74 -18.98
C MET A 115 32.44 -27.24 -18.84
N ALA A 116 32.23 -28.55 -18.65
CA ALA A 116 30.92 -29.09 -18.34
C ALA A 116 30.32 -28.47 -17.07
N THR A 117 31.10 -28.35 -15.99
CA THR A 117 30.65 -27.68 -14.75
C THR A 117 30.33 -26.20 -14.96
N VAL A 118 31.11 -25.47 -15.76
CA VAL A 118 30.85 -24.06 -16.05
C VAL A 118 29.56 -23.89 -16.86
N VAL A 119 29.37 -24.69 -17.91
CA VAL A 119 28.15 -24.68 -18.72
C VAL A 119 26.93 -25.00 -17.86
N GLU A 120 26.99 -26.06 -17.06
CA GLU A 120 25.91 -26.43 -16.14
C GLU A 120 25.57 -25.30 -15.17
N SER A 121 26.58 -24.66 -14.58
CA SER A 121 26.39 -23.52 -13.67
C SER A 121 25.72 -22.32 -14.37
N VAL A 122 26.10 -22.02 -15.61
CA VAL A 122 25.49 -20.94 -16.40
C VAL A 122 24.05 -21.27 -16.75
N THR A 123 23.75 -22.50 -17.16
CA THR A 123 22.39 -22.93 -17.48
C THR A 123 21.48 -22.87 -16.25
N THR A 124 21.95 -23.35 -15.09
CA THR A 124 21.20 -23.26 -13.83
C THR A 124 20.95 -21.80 -13.43
N ALA A 125 21.99 -20.96 -13.43
CA ALA A 125 21.85 -19.54 -13.07
C ALA A 125 20.91 -18.79 -14.03
N SER A 126 20.93 -19.14 -15.32
CA SER A 126 20.02 -18.57 -16.31
C SER A 126 18.56 -18.96 -16.05
N GLY A 127 18.32 -20.24 -15.70
CA GLY A 127 16.98 -20.71 -15.30
C GLY A 127 16.45 -19.99 -14.06
N GLU A 128 17.29 -19.82 -13.03
CA GLU A 128 16.91 -19.09 -11.81
C GLU A 128 16.59 -17.61 -12.09
N LEU A 129 17.33 -16.97 -13.00
CA LEU A 129 17.05 -15.60 -13.44
C LEU A 129 15.75 -15.49 -14.23
N GLU A 130 15.44 -16.45 -15.10
CA GLU A 130 14.16 -16.52 -15.82
C GLU A 130 12.98 -16.64 -14.86
N ASP A 131 13.06 -17.54 -13.88
CA ASP A 131 12.02 -17.72 -12.85
C ASP A 131 11.84 -16.45 -12.00
N SER A 132 12.94 -15.80 -11.65
CA SER A 132 12.92 -14.53 -10.92
C SER A 132 12.27 -13.41 -11.72
N ALA A 133 12.58 -13.31 -13.01
CA ALA A 133 11.98 -12.33 -13.91
C ALA A 133 10.47 -12.55 -14.08
N ARG A 134 10.03 -13.80 -14.26
CA ARG A 134 8.59 -14.15 -14.33
C ARG A 134 7.85 -13.80 -13.05
N SER A 135 8.46 -14.08 -11.90
CA SER A 135 7.90 -13.71 -10.59
C SER A 135 7.78 -12.19 -10.42
N MET A 136 8.74 -11.44 -10.95
CA MET A 136 8.74 -9.98 -10.93
C MET A 136 7.64 -9.38 -11.83
N ASP A 137 7.43 -9.93 -13.03
CA ASP A 137 6.34 -9.53 -13.94
C ASP A 137 4.95 -9.81 -13.33
N GLN A 138 4.78 -10.98 -12.72
CA GLN A 138 3.55 -11.32 -12.01
C GLN A 138 3.30 -10.36 -10.83
N SER A 139 4.32 -10.11 -10.00
CA SER A 139 4.23 -9.19 -8.86
C SER A 139 3.88 -7.78 -9.31
N SER A 140 4.48 -7.30 -10.39
CA SER A 140 4.16 -6.01 -10.98
C SER A 140 2.72 -5.94 -11.48
N THR A 141 2.21 -7.01 -12.09
CA THR A 141 0.82 -7.05 -12.58
C THR A 141 -0.16 -6.99 -11.41
N SER A 142 0.10 -7.75 -10.34
CA SER A 142 -0.71 -7.67 -9.12
C SER A 142 -0.63 -6.30 -8.43
N MET A 143 0.53 -5.63 -8.46
CA MET A 143 0.66 -4.25 -7.96
C MET A 143 -0.22 -3.27 -8.75
N ASP A 144 -0.29 -3.41 -10.08
CA ASP A 144 -1.10 -2.55 -10.96
C ASP A 144 -2.61 -2.75 -10.72
N GLU A 145 -3.05 -3.99 -10.58
CA GLU A 145 -4.44 -4.33 -10.22
C GLU A 145 -4.81 -3.75 -8.85
N GLN A 146 -3.94 -3.91 -7.86
CA GLN A 146 -4.15 -3.38 -6.51
C GLN A 146 -4.14 -1.84 -6.51
N ALA A 147 -3.24 -1.21 -7.25
CA ALA A 147 -3.18 0.23 -7.43
C ALA A 147 -4.49 0.76 -8.04
N THR A 148 -5.02 0.10 -9.06
CA THR A 148 -6.30 0.44 -9.69
C THR A 148 -7.47 0.34 -8.69
N ALA A 149 -7.51 -0.74 -7.89
CA ALA A 149 -8.53 -0.91 -6.86
C ALA A 149 -8.47 0.20 -5.80
N VAL A 150 -7.26 0.54 -5.31
CA VAL A 150 -7.08 1.62 -4.32
C VAL A 150 -7.39 2.99 -4.92
N ALA A 151 -7.04 3.26 -6.18
CA ALA A 151 -7.42 4.48 -6.88
C ALA A 151 -8.94 4.68 -6.89
N SER A 152 -9.69 3.61 -7.21
CA SER A 152 -11.16 3.63 -7.18
C SER A 152 -11.71 3.91 -5.78
N SER A 153 -11.16 3.24 -4.75
CA SER A 153 -11.53 3.52 -3.36
C SER A 153 -11.21 4.95 -2.93
N ALA A 154 -10.07 5.50 -3.34
CA ALA A 154 -9.68 6.88 -3.04
C ALA A 154 -10.61 7.90 -3.74
N ALA A 155 -11.01 7.65 -4.99
CA ALA A 155 -11.98 8.47 -5.71
C ALA A 155 -13.35 8.46 -5.01
N ASN A 156 -13.82 7.29 -4.57
CA ASN A 156 -15.07 7.18 -3.80
C ASN A 156 -14.96 7.91 -2.45
N ALA A 157 -13.83 7.78 -1.74
CA ALA A 157 -13.58 8.50 -0.50
C ALA A 157 -13.59 10.03 -0.72
N SER A 158 -12.95 10.52 -1.78
CA SER A 158 -12.97 11.94 -2.15
C SER A 158 -14.40 12.44 -2.42
N SER A 159 -15.22 11.67 -3.16
CA SER A 159 -16.62 12.01 -3.41
C SER A 159 -17.44 12.06 -2.11
N ASN A 160 -17.19 11.14 -1.18
CA ASN A 160 -17.84 11.15 0.13
C ASN A 160 -17.43 12.36 0.94
N VAL A 161 -16.13 12.68 1.00
CA VAL A 161 -15.61 13.88 1.68
C VAL A 161 -16.26 15.15 1.12
N SER A 162 -16.37 15.30 -0.20
CA SER A 162 -17.06 16.43 -0.83
C SER A 162 -18.54 16.51 -0.45
N SER A 163 -19.23 15.37 -0.36
CA SER A 163 -20.63 15.32 0.05
C SER A 163 -20.80 15.74 1.52
N VAL A 164 -19.92 15.29 2.41
CA VAL A 164 -19.95 15.67 3.83
C VAL A 164 -19.55 17.14 4.00
N ALA A 165 -18.62 17.67 3.18
CA ALA A 165 -18.28 19.09 3.17
C ALA A 165 -19.51 19.96 2.88
N ALA A 166 -20.25 19.65 1.81
CA ALA A 166 -21.47 20.36 1.46
C ALA A 166 -22.54 20.26 2.57
N ALA A 167 -22.71 19.09 3.18
CA ALA A 167 -23.64 18.92 4.30
C ALA A 167 -23.21 19.74 5.54
N THR A 168 -21.90 19.88 5.77
CA THR A 168 -21.34 20.65 6.90
C THR A 168 -21.50 22.16 6.67
N GLU A 169 -21.36 22.63 5.44
CA GLU A 169 -21.68 24.02 5.06
C GLU A 169 -23.16 24.32 5.29
N GLN A 170 -24.06 23.43 4.86
CA GLN A 170 -25.49 23.57 5.12
C GLN A 170 -25.82 23.57 6.62
N MET A 171 -25.19 22.68 7.41
CA MET A 171 -25.35 22.64 8.86
C MET A 171 -24.89 23.95 9.51
N THR A 172 -23.76 24.51 9.06
CA THR A 172 -23.23 25.78 9.55
C THR A 172 -24.24 26.91 9.33
N GLN A 173 -24.86 26.96 8.15
CA GLN A 173 -25.92 27.93 7.86
C GLN A 173 -27.14 27.70 8.77
N SER A 174 -27.61 26.46 8.92
CA SER A 174 -28.75 26.14 9.80
C SER A 174 -28.48 26.51 11.26
N VAL A 175 -27.29 26.26 11.78
CA VAL A 175 -26.89 26.66 13.14
C VAL A 175 -26.95 28.18 13.30
N SER A 176 -26.46 28.94 12.32
CA SER A 176 -26.53 30.41 12.35
C SER A 176 -27.96 30.92 12.33
N GLU A 177 -28.83 30.34 11.50
CA GLU A 177 -30.25 30.70 11.42
C GLU A 177 -30.99 30.39 12.72
N ILE A 178 -30.75 29.21 13.31
CA ILE A 178 -31.35 28.83 14.60
C ILE A 178 -30.89 29.78 15.70
N ASN A 179 -29.61 30.13 15.76
CA ASN A 179 -29.11 31.07 16.76
C ASN A 179 -29.80 32.45 16.66
N GLN A 180 -29.99 32.95 15.43
CA GLN A 180 -30.73 34.19 15.19
C GLN A 180 -32.21 34.08 15.63
N GLN A 181 -32.88 32.96 15.34
CA GLN A 181 -34.27 32.75 15.78
C GLN A 181 -34.42 32.61 17.30
N VAL A 182 -33.47 31.96 17.96
CA VAL A 182 -33.44 31.81 19.42
C VAL A 182 -33.22 33.18 20.09
N SER A 183 -32.28 33.97 19.59
CA SER A 183 -32.06 35.34 20.06
C SER A 183 -33.31 36.21 19.91
N TYR A 184 -33.99 36.11 18.76
CA TYR A 184 -35.25 36.82 18.51
C TYR A 184 -36.37 36.36 19.45
N SER A 185 -36.47 35.05 19.72
CA SER A 185 -37.45 34.50 20.66
C SER A 185 -37.22 34.96 22.10
N ALA A 186 -35.96 35.04 22.53
CA ALA A 186 -35.58 35.59 23.83
C ALA A 186 -35.95 37.07 23.95
N GLN A 187 -35.77 37.87 22.89
CA GLN A 187 -36.20 39.26 22.84
C GLN A 187 -37.73 39.39 23.02
N ILE A 188 -38.51 38.63 22.24
CA ILE A 188 -39.98 38.64 22.34
C ILE A 188 -40.44 38.23 23.75
N ALA A 189 -39.82 37.21 24.34
CA ALA A 189 -40.13 36.79 25.71
C ALA A 189 -39.88 37.94 26.71
N GLY A 190 -38.76 38.65 26.58
CA GLY A 190 -38.46 39.83 27.41
C GLY A 190 -39.47 40.98 27.22
N GLU A 191 -39.90 41.25 25.99
CA GLU A 191 -40.95 42.23 25.70
C GLU A 191 -42.29 41.84 26.35
N ALA A 192 -42.67 40.56 26.26
CA ALA A 192 -43.90 40.04 26.82
C ALA A 192 -43.92 40.06 28.37
N VAL A 193 -42.76 39.85 29.03
CA VAL A 193 -42.64 40.05 30.48
C VAL A 193 -42.98 41.50 30.87
N ASN A 194 -42.44 42.48 30.13
CA ASN A 194 -42.72 43.89 30.39
C ASN A 194 -44.21 44.24 30.19
N GLU A 195 -44.87 43.64 29.19
CA GLU A 195 -46.31 43.81 28.97
C GLU A 195 -47.15 43.20 30.10
N VAL A 196 -46.78 42.02 30.57
CA VAL A 196 -47.41 41.35 31.72
C VAL A 196 -47.28 42.20 32.98
N GLU A 197 -46.12 42.79 33.25
CA GLU A 197 -45.92 43.68 34.40
C GLU A 197 -46.82 44.92 34.33
N LYS A 198 -46.95 45.55 33.16
CA LYS A 198 -47.87 46.68 32.95
C LYS A 198 -49.33 46.29 33.16
N ALA A 199 -49.77 45.17 32.57
CA ALA A 199 -51.14 44.69 32.75
C ALA A 199 -51.45 44.38 34.23
N ASN A 200 -50.49 43.80 34.95
CA ASN A 200 -50.64 43.51 36.37
C ASN A 200 -50.75 44.81 37.21
N HIS A 201 -49.98 45.85 36.85
CA HIS A 201 -50.08 47.17 37.45
C HIS A 201 -51.46 47.81 37.23
N ASP A 202 -51.95 47.81 35.98
CA ASP A 202 -53.23 48.42 35.63
C ASP A 202 -54.42 47.73 36.32
N ILE A 203 -54.40 46.40 36.42
CA ILE A 203 -55.45 45.65 37.13
C ILE A 203 -55.38 45.90 38.64
N LYS A 204 -54.18 46.03 39.21
CA LYS A 204 -54.03 46.39 40.62
C LYS A 204 -54.61 47.78 40.91
N MET A 205 -54.36 48.75 40.03
CA MET A 205 -54.96 50.09 40.09
C MET A 205 -56.50 50.05 39.97
N LEU A 206 -57.04 49.16 39.12
CA LEU A 206 -58.49 48.94 39.01
C LEU A 206 -59.08 48.35 40.31
N ALA A 207 -58.40 47.37 40.92
CA ALA A 207 -58.80 46.78 42.20
C ALA A 207 -58.82 47.84 43.32
N GLU A 208 -57.76 48.63 43.46
CA GLU A 208 -57.70 49.73 44.43
C GLU A 208 -58.78 50.80 44.19
N SER A 209 -59.10 51.09 42.93
CA SER A 209 -60.18 52.03 42.59
C SER A 209 -61.56 51.45 42.93
N SER A 210 -61.76 50.16 42.71
CA SER A 210 -63.00 49.45 43.05
C SER A 210 -63.21 49.39 44.57
N ASP A 211 -62.14 49.19 45.34
CA ASP A 211 -62.17 49.26 46.81
C ASP A 211 -62.65 50.62 47.31
N LYS A 212 -62.08 51.71 46.77
CA LYS A 212 -62.51 53.09 47.09
C LYS A 212 -63.98 53.34 46.73
N ILE A 213 -64.45 52.83 45.59
CA ILE A 213 -65.87 52.94 45.23
C ILE A 213 -66.73 52.14 46.21
N GLY A 214 -66.28 50.95 46.63
CA GLY A 214 -66.96 50.14 47.65
C GLY A 214 -67.10 50.88 48.99
N GLU A 215 -66.07 51.58 49.44
CA GLU A 215 -66.12 52.43 50.64
C GLU A 215 -67.16 53.56 50.50
N VAL A 216 -67.18 54.23 49.34
CA VAL A 216 -68.16 55.30 49.05
C VAL A 216 -69.59 54.75 49.02
N VAL A 217 -69.80 53.60 48.37
CA VAL A 217 -71.12 52.94 48.32
C VAL A 217 -71.59 52.57 49.72
N SER A 218 -70.71 52.01 50.57
CA SER A 218 -71.03 51.71 51.97
C SER A 218 -71.47 52.96 52.74
N LEU A 219 -70.76 54.07 52.57
CA LEU A 219 -71.12 55.35 53.19
C LEU A 219 -72.49 55.85 52.70
N ILE A 220 -72.81 55.71 51.41
CA ILE A 220 -74.12 56.10 50.87
C ILE A 220 -75.23 55.21 51.44
N THR A 221 -74.99 53.90 51.56
CA THR A 221 -75.93 52.96 52.22
C THR A 221 -76.20 53.39 53.67
N ASP A 222 -75.16 53.76 54.42
CA ASP A 222 -75.29 54.25 55.80
C ASP A 222 -76.10 55.56 55.87
N ILE A 223 -75.85 56.50 54.95
CA ILE A 223 -76.61 57.75 54.85
C ILE A 223 -78.08 57.47 54.50
N ALA A 224 -78.36 56.55 53.56
CA ALA A 224 -79.71 56.17 53.19
C ALA A 224 -80.46 55.54 54.37
N ASN A 225 -79.80 54.64 55.12
CA ASN A 225 -80.35 54.05 56.33
C ASN A 225 -80.65 55.09 57.42
N GLN A 226 -79.73 56.04 57.63
CA GLN A 226 -79.91 57.14 58.57
C GLN A 226 -81.06 58.07 58.13
N THR A 227 -81.17 58.35 56.84
CA THR A 227 -82.23 59.16 56.25
C THR A 227 -83.60 58.48 56.40
N ASN A 228 -83.67 57.17 56.17
CA ASN A 228 -84.87 56.36 56.39
C ASN A 228 -85.32 56.39 57.87
N LEU A 229 -84.37 56.29 58.81
CA LEU A 229 -84.63 56.44 60.25
C LEU A 229 -85.15 57.84 60.62
N LEU A 230 -84.54 58.90 60.06
CA LEU A 230 -85.00 60.28 60.25
C LEU A 230 -86.41 60.50 59.69
N ALA A 231 -86.68 59.98 58.49
CA ALA A 231 -87.99 60.05 57.84
C ALA A 231 -89.07 59.28 58.62
N LEU A 232 -88.71 58.13 59.20
CA LEU A 232 -89.58 57.38 60.10
C LEU A 232 -89.93 58.19 61.36
N ASN A 233 -88.92 58.80 62.00
CA ASN A 233 -89.14 59.67 63.16
C ASN A 233 -90.03 60.88 62.82
N ALA A 234 -89.82 61.49 61.64
CA ALA A 234 -90.65 62.58 61.14
C ALA A 234 -92.10 62.13 60.87
N THR A 235 -92.30 60.91 60.35
CA THR A 235 -93.63 60.32 60.14
C THR A 235 -94.37 60.10 61.46
N ILE A 236 -93.65 59.64 62.50
CA ILE A 236 -94.20 59.46 63.86
C ILE A 236 -94.63 60.81 64.44
N GLU A 237 -93.79 61.84 64.34
CA GLU A 237 -94.11 63.16 64.89
C GLU A 237 -95.22 63.87 64.11
N ALA A 238 -95.29 63.67 62.78
CA ALA A 238 -96.39 64.14 61.94
C ALA A 238 -97.73 63.48 62.31
N ALA A 239 -97.73 62.17 62.62
CA ALA A 239 -98.91 61.47 63.14
C ALA A 239 -99.34 62.00 64.52
N ARG A 240 -98.37 62.40 65.36
CA ARG A 240 -98.60 62.99 66.69
C ARG A 240 -99.22 64.39 66.63
N ALA A 241 -98.95 65.16 65.57
CA ALA A 241 -99.52 66.48 65.32
C ALA A 241 -100.97 66.46 64.76
N GLY A 242 -101.54 65.29 64.47
CA GLY A 242 -102.93 65.14 64.01
C GLY A 242 -103.21 65.78 62.64
N GLU A 243 -104.35 66.45 62.48
CA GLU A 243 -104.75 67.10 61.20
C GLU A 243 -103.73 68.13 60.70
N MET A 244 -103.02 68.83 61.60
CA MET A 244 -102.03 69.86 61.24
C MET A 244 -100.73 69.27 60.66
N GLY A 245 -100.48 67.97 60.85
CA GLY A 245 -99.27 67.27 60.41
C GLY A 245 -99.38 66.57 59.05
N LYS A 246 -100.56 66.54 58.41
CA LYS A 246 -100.80 65.76 57.18
C LYS A 246 -99.84 66.06 56.03
N GLY A 247 -99.55 67.34 55.77
CA GLY A 247 -98.59 67.73 54.72
C GLY A 247 -97.16 67.27 55.02
N PHE A 248 -96.76 67.31 56.30
CA PHE A 248 -95.45 66.84 56.76
C PHE A 248 -95.34 65.31 56.71
N ALA A 249 -96.45 64.60 57.00
CA ALA A 249 -96.52 63.15 56.89
C ALA A 249 -96.31 62.65 55.46
N VAL A 250 -96.85 63.35 54.45
CA VAL A 250 -96.65 63.01 53.03
C VAL A 250 -95.17 63.17 52.64
N VAL A 251 -94.55 64.30 53.00
CA VAL A 251 -93.12 64.54 52.72
C VAL A 251 -92.24 63.52 53.44
N ALA A 252 -92.53 63.21 54.71
CA ALA A 252 -91.79 62.20 55.46
C ALA A 252 -91.92 60.80 54.85
N SER A 253 -93.10 60.44 54.33
CA SER A 253 -93.30 59.17 53.60
C SER A 253 -92.51 59.14 52.28
N GLU A 254 -92.52 60.23 51.51
CA GLU A 254 -91.77 60.32 50.25
C GLU A 254 -90.26 60.22 50.48
N VAL A 255 -89.74 60.91 51.50
CA VAL A 255 -88.31 60.83 51.88
C VAL A 255 -87.95 59.41 52.34
N LYS A 256 -88.85 58.73 53.06
CA LYS A 256 -88.67 57.35 53.49
C LYS A 256 -88.58 56.39 52.30
N GLU A 257 -89.45 56.58 51.30
CA GLU A 257 -89.48 55.78 50.08
C GLU A 257 -88.22 56.01 49.23
N LEU A 258 -87.82 57.27 49.01
CA LEU A 258 -86.56 57.61 48.34
C LEU A 258 -85.33 57.01 49.05
N ALA A 259 -85.30 57.07 50.38
CA ALA A 259 -84.20 56.50 51.16
C ALA A 259 -84.14 54.97 51.02
N SER A 260 -85.30 54.29 50.99
CA SER A 260 -85.37 52.85 50.76
C SER A 260 -84.95 52.47 49.34
N GLU A 261 -85.34 53.26 48.33
CA GLU A 261 -84.94 53.05 46.94
C GLU A 261 -83.42 53.30 46.76
N THR A 262 -82.89 54.32 47.42
CA THR A 262 -81.45 54.62 47.45
C THR A 262 -80.67 53.45 48.07
N ALA A 263 -81.10 52.94 49.23
CA ALA A 263 -80.46 51.81 49.90
C ALA A 263 -80.43 50.56 48.99
N LYS A 264 -81.55 50.26 48.32
CA LYS A 264 -81.65 49.16 47.37
C LYS A 264 -80.70 49.34 46.18
N ALA A 265 -80.66 50.54 45.59
CA ALA A 265 -79.77 50.83 44.48
C ALA A 265 -78.29 50.72 44.88
N THR A 266 -77.92 51.17 46.09
CA THR A 266 -76.57 51.00 46.62
C THR A 266 -76.21 49.54 46.89
N ASP A 267 -77.14 48.70 47.32
CA ASP A 267 -76.91 47.26 47.48
C ASP A 267 -76.62 46.57 46.14
N GLU A 268 -77.38 46.93 45.10
CA GLU A 268 -77.15 46.44 43.72
C GLU A 268 -75.78 46.90 43.19
N ILE A 269 -75.41 48.17 43.39
CA ILE A 269 -74.07 48.68 43.04
C ILE A 269 -72.99 47.96 43.85
N GLY A 270 -73.18 47.74 45.16
CA GLY A 270 -72.24 47.03 46.01
C GLY A 270 -71.99 45.60 45.55
N ALA A 271 -73.03 44.90 45.08
CA ALA A 271 -72.88 43.58 44.47
C ALA A 271 -72.05 43.62 43.17
N GLN A 272 -72.25 44.64 42.33
CA GLN A 272 -71.44 44.85 41.12
C GLN A 272 -69.97 45.14 41.45
N ILE A 273 -69.69 46.00 42.44
CA ILE A 273 -68.32 46.29 42.88
C ILE A 273 -67.62 45.04 43.40
N LYS A 274 -68.29 44.21 44.20
CA LYS A 274 -67.75 42.91 44.64
C LYS A 274 -67.44 41.98 43.47
N SER A 275 -68.28 41.98 42.44
CA SER A 275 -68.04 41.21 41.22
C SER A 275 -66.79 41.71 40.49
N ILE A 276 -66.62 43.03 40.35
CA ILE A 276 -65.44 43.66 39.74
C ILE A 276 -64.16 43.35 40.54
N GLN A 277 -64.21 43.44 41.87
CA GLN A 277 -63.08 43.10 42.75
C GLN A 277 -62.67 41.62 42.58
N SER A 278 -63.65 40.71 42.57
CA SER A 278 -63.41 39.28 42.36
C SER A 278 -62.79 38.99 40.99
N ALA A 279 -63.33 39.59 39.93
CA ALA A 279 -62.80 39.47 38.58
C ALA A 279 -61.38 40.04 38.44
N SER A 280 -61.11 41.17 39.10
CA SER A 280 -59.77 41.78 39.11
C SER A 280 -58.76 40.89 39.83
N SER A 281 -59.13 40.29 40.96
CA SER A 281 -58.28 39.34 41.69
C SER A 281 -57.95 38.10 40.87
N GLN A 282 -58.95 37.50 40.20
CA GLN A 282 -58.71 36.39 39.27
C GLN A 282 -57.80 36.79 38.11
N ALA A 283 -57.96 38.01 37.57
CA ALA A 283 -57.12 38.48 36.48
C ALA A 283 -55.65 38.64 36.91
N VAL A 284 -55.38 39.13 38.13
CA VAL A 284 -54.01 39.19 38.69
C VAL A 284 -53.39 37.80 38.77
N GLU A 285 -54.12 36.80 39.25
CA GLU A 285 -53.63 35.42 39.34
C GLU A 285 -53.32 34.83 37.96
N PHE A 286 -54.22 35.02 36.98
CA PHE A 286 -53.99 34.58 35.61
C PHE A 286 -52.79 35.26 34.96
N ILE A 287 -52.65 36.58 35.11
CA ILE A 287 -51.51 37.34 34.57
C ILE A 287 -50.20 36.90 35.22
N GLY A 288 -50.18 36.62 36.52
CA GLY A 288 -49.01 36.05 37.20
C GLY A 288 -48.60 34.68 36.65
N SER A 289 -49.57 33.82 36.35
CA SER A 289 -49.33 32.52 35.70
C SER A 289 -48.76 32.67 34.27
N ILE A 290 -49.28 33.65 33.50
CA ILE A 290 -48.75 33.99 32.17
C ILE A 290 -47.29 34.47 32.29
N GLY A 291 -46.98 35.37 33.22
CA GLY A 291 -45.61 35.83 33.46
C GLY A 291 -44.66 34.70 33.80
N THR A 292 -45.06 33.78 34.68
CA THR A 292 -44.28 32.58 35.01
C THR A 292 -44.01 31.70 33.79
N THR A 293 -45.01 31.56 32.91
CA THR A 293 -44.88 30.78 31.67
C THR A 293 -43.90 31.44 30.70
N ILE A 294 -43.96 32.75 30.53
CA ILE A 294 -43.04 33.50 29.66
C ILE A 294 -41.60 33.44 30.21
N SER A 295 -41.41 33.54 31.53
CA SER A 295 -40.07 33.37 32.14
C SER A 295 -39.46 32.00 31.82
N LYS A 296 -40.27 30.92 31.86
CA LYS A 296 -39.82 29.58 31.46
C LYS A 296 -39.44 29.53 29.98
N VAL A 297 -40.17 30.21 29.10
CA VAL A 297 -39.82 30.31 27.67
C VAL A 297 -38.46 31.01 27.51
N SER A 298 -38.18 32.07 28.27
CA SER A 298 -36.88 32.76 28.26
C SER A 298 -35.72 31.86 28.74
N GLU A 299 -35.94 31.07 29.79
CA GLU A 299 -34.96 30.09 30.27
C GLU A 299 -34.67 29.02 29.22
N ILE A 300 -35.72 28.48 28.58
CA ILE A 300 -35.58 27.49 27.50
C ILE A 300 -34.81 28.08 26.31
N ALA A 301 -35.13 29.31 25.90
CA ALA A 301 -34.41 30.00 24.83
C ALA A 301 -32.91 30.14 25.15
N SER A 302 -32.57 30.49 26.40
CA SER A 302 -31.17 30.57 26.85
C SER A 302 -30.46 29.20 26.80
N ALA A 303 -31.14 28.14 27.23
CA ALA A 303 -30.59 26.78 27.17
C ALA A 303 -30.39 26.30 25.72
N ILE A 304 -31.32 26.60 24.81
CA ILE A 304 -31.18 26.30 23.38
C ILE A 304 -30.01 27.09 22.80
N SER A 305 -29.85 28.37 23.15
CA SER A 305 -28.72 29.19 22.66
C SER A 305 -27.38 28.56 23.01
N ALA A 306 -27.20 28.11 24.25
CA ALA A 306 -25.98 27.43 24.68
C ALA A 306 -25.74 26.12 23.90
N ALA A 307 -26.78 25.32 23.69
CA ALA A 307 -26.68 24.09 22.90
C ALA A 307 -26.34 24.34 21.42
N VAL A 308 -26.86 25.43 20.84
CA VAL A 308 -26.60 25.83 19.46
C VAL A 308 -25.16 26.35 19.30
N GLU A 309 -24.62 27.06 20.27
CA GLU A 309 -23.20 27.44 20.29
C GLU A 309 -22.27 26.21 20.32
N GLU A 310 -22.59 25.21 21.14
CA GLU A 310 -21.85 23.94 21.18
C GLU A 310 -21.94 23.18 19.84
N GLN A 311 -23.12 23.10 19.24
CA GLN A 311 -23.31 22.54 17.91
C GLN A 311 -22.50 23.29 16.83
N GLY A 312 -22.41 24.61 16.92
CA GLY A 312 -21.57 25.41 16.03
C GLY A 312 -20.09 25.06 16.15
N ALA A 313 -19.59 24.93 17.37
CA ALA A 313 -18.20 24.51 17.62
C ALA A 313 -17.91 23.11 17.05
N ALA A 314 -18.81 22.14 17.29
CA ALA A 314 -18.69 20.78 16.75
C ALA A 314 -18.74 20.75 15.22
N THR A 315 -19.62 21.55 14.60
CA THR A 315 -19.71 21.66 13.13
C THR A 315 -18.43 22.25 12.53
N ALA A 316 -17.83 23.26 13.18
CA ALA A 316 -16.55 23.82 12.75
C ALA A 316 -15.38 22.83 12.89
N GLU A 317 -15.40 21.96 13.90
CA GLU A 317 -14.43 20.87 14.04
C GLU A 317 -14.60 19.81 12.95
N ILE A 318 -15.85 19.43 12.64
CA ILE A 318 -16.16 18.53 11.52
C ILE A 318 -15.62 19.11 10.20
N ALA A 319 -15.83 20.40 9.93
CA ALA A 319 -15.30 21.06 8.74
C ALA A 319 -13.76 20.94 8.63
N ARG A 320 -13.04 21.18 9.73
CA ARG A 320 -11.57 20.99 9.78
C ARG A 320 -11.15 19.55 9.51
N ASN A 321 -11.85 18.58 10.10
CA ASN A 321 -11.57 17.16 9.88
C ASN A 321 -11.81 16.74 8.42
N ILE A 322 -12.82 17.32 7.76
CA ILE A 322 -13.11 17.09 6.34
C ILE A 322 -12.00 17.65 5.45
N GLU A 323 -11.47 18.84 5.74
CA GLU A 323 -10.31 19.38 5.00
C GLU A 323 -9.09 18.46 5.10
N GLN A 324 -8.80 17.97 6.31
CA GLN A 324 -7.71 17.02 6.52
C GLN A 324 -7.95 15.69 5.80
N ALA A 325 -9.18 15.17 5.84
CA ALA A 325 -9.55 13.96 5.10
C ALA A 325 -9.41 14.15 3.59
N SER A 326 -9.81 15.32 3.06
CA SER A 326 -9.65 15.67 1.65
C SER A 326 -8.18 15.67 1.25
N ALA A 327 -7.32 16.34 2.01
CA ALA A 327 -5.87 16.34 1.79
C ALA A 327 -5.30 14.91 1.79
N GLY A 328 -5.69 14.08 2.76
CA GLY A 328 -5.29 12.68 2.83
C GLY A 328 -5.73 11.86 1.61
N THR A 329 -6.96 12.04 1.12
CA THR A 329 -7.43 11.34 -0.10
C THR A 329 -6.66 11.75 -1.36
N ASN A 330 -6.25 13.02 -1.46
CA ASN A 330 -5.42 13.51 -2.56
C ASN A 330 -4.00 12.95 -2.49
N GLU A 331 -3.41 12.88 -1.29
CA GLU A 331 -2.10 12.28 -1.08
C GLU A 331 -2.10 10.79 -1.46
N VAL A 332 -3.13 10.03 -1.02
CA VAL A 332 -3.31 8.63 -1.42
C VAL A 332 -3.38 8.50 -2.94
N SER A 333 -4.17 9.34 -3.61
CA SER A 333 -4.29 9.32 -5.08
C SER A 333 -2.96 9.57 -5.78
N SER A 334 -2.16 10.52 -5.26
CA SER A 334 -0.81 10.79 -5.78
C SER A 334 0.14 9.61 -5.57
N ASN A 335 0.13 9.01 -4.37
CA ASN A 335 0.95 7.85 -4.04
C ASN A 335 0.61 6.64 -4.91
N ILE A 336 -0.67 6.43 -5.22
CA ILE A 336 -1.09 5.37 -6.15
C ILE A 336 -0.55 5.61 -7.56
N GLY A 337 -0.56 6.85 -8.06
CA GLY A 337 0.07 7.17 -9.35
C GLY A 337 1.56 6.84 -9.39
N MET A 338 2.30 7.06 -8.29
CA MET A 338 3.70 6.65 -8.18
C MET A 338 3.87 5.13 -8.17
N ILE A 339 3.00 4.40 -7.46
CA ILE A 339 3.03 2.93 -7.42
C ILE A 339 2.79 2.33 -8.80
N THR A 340 1.81 2.84 -9.56
CA THR A 340 1.56 2.41 -10.95
C THR A 340 2.80 2.61 -11.83
N ASN A 341 3.49 3.75 -11.70
CA ASN A 341 4.73 3.99 -12.44
C ASN A 341 5.87 3.04 -12.02
N MET A 342 5.98 2.75 -10.72
CA MET A 342 6.97 1.81 -10.18
C MET A 342 6.70 0.38 -10.65
N ALA A 343 5.43 -0.05 -10.70
CA ALA A 343 5.03 -1.33 -11.27
C ALA A 343 5.45 -1.39 -12.75
N GLY A 344 5.09 -0.39 -13.56
CA GLY A 344 5.52 -0.32 -14.97
C GLY A 344 7.04 -0.39 -15.18
N SER A 345 7.80 0.26 -14.30
CA SER A 345 9.27 0.19 -14.32
C SER A 345 9.78 -1.21 -13.97
N THR A 346 9.22 -1.81 -12.91
CA THR A 346 9.54 -3.19 -12.47
C THR A 346 9.25 -4.20 -13.57
N LYS A 347 8.12 -4.06 -14.28
CA LYS A 347 7.78 -4.87 -15.45
C LYS A 347 8.80 -4.75 -16.58
N THR A 348 9.29 -3.55 -16.83
CA THR A 348 10.31 -3.32 -17.86
C THR A 348 11.64 -3.99 -17.49
N GLU A 349 12.08 -3.83 -16.24
CA GLU A 349 13.28 -4.49 -15.71
C GLU A 349 13.16 -6.02 -15.71
N ALA A 350 11.99 -6.56 -15.34
CA ALA A 350 11.71 -7.99 -15.43
C ALA A 350 11.91 -8.52 -16.86
N ASN A 351 11.43 -7.79 -17.87
CA ASN A 351 11.64 -8.15 -19.28
C ASN A 351 13.12 -8.08 -19.69
N HIS A 352 13.89 -7.11 -19.18
CA HIS A 352 15.33 -7.04 -19.42
C HIS A 352 16.07 -8.24 -18.81
N VAL A 353 15.74 -8.62 -17.57
CA VAL A 353 16.32 -9.79 -16.90
C VAL A 353 15.96 -11.06 -17.66
N LEU A 354 14.69 -11.22 -18.07
CA LEU A 354 14.24 -12.37 -18.85
C LEU A 354 15.04 -12.50 -20.15
N HIS A 355 15.22 -11.41 -20.88
CA HIS A 355 15.98 -11.41 -22.13
C HIS A 355 17.45 -11.75 -21.91
N ALA A 356 18.08 -11.19 -20.86
CA ALA A 356 19.46 -11.50 -20.50
C ALA A 356 19.64 -12.97 -20.09
N ALA A 357 18.69 -13.52 -19.32
CA ALA A 357 18.68 -14.92 -18.92
C ALA A 357 18.54 -15.86 -20.12
N SER A 358 17.62 -15.57 -21.05
CA SER A 358 17.48 -16.34 -22.29
C SER A 358 18.76 -16.30 -23.12
N GLY A 359 19.42 -15.13 -23.22
CA GLY A 359 20.71 -15.00 -23.89
C GLY A 359 21.83 -15.79 -23.21
N LEU A 360 21.92 -15.80 -21.88
CA LEU A 360 22.91 -16.62 -21.17
C LEU A 360 22.68 -18.12 -21.39
N SER A 361 21.43 -18.56 -21.44
CA SER A 361 21.06 -19.95 -21.75
C SER A 361 21.50 -20.36 -23.17
N GLU A 362 21.25 -19.51 -24.18
CA GLU A 362 21.69 -19.74 -25.55
C GLU A 362 23.22 -19.80 -25.66
N GLN A 363 23.93 -18.89 -24.96
CA GLN A 363 25.39 -18.85 -24.92
C GLN A 363 25.97 -20.09 -24.21
N GLY A 364 25.31 -20.58 -23.16
CA GLY A 364 25.69 -21.82 -22.48
C GLY A 364 25.58 -23.04 -23.39
N GLU A 365 24.50 -23.15 -24.16
CA GLU A 365 24.30 -24.22 -25.14
C GLU A 365 25.30 -24.15 -26.31
N MET A 366 25.58 -22.95 -26.82
CA MET A 366 26.62 -22.77 -27.84
C MET A 366 28.00 -23.18 -27.32
N LEU A 367 28.36 -22.78 -26.09
CA LEU A 367 29.63 -23.15 -25.48
C LEU A 367 29.75 -24.67 -25.31
N ARG A 368 28.65 -25.34 -24.90
CA ARG A 368 28.59 -26.81 -24.80
C ARG A 368 28.92 -27.46 -26.14
N HIS A 369 28.27 -27.00 -27.21
CA HIS A 369 28.47 -27.54 -28.56
C HIS A 369 29.90 -27.31 -29.06
N GLU A 370 30.47 -26.12 -28.85
CA GLU A 370 31.84 -25.81 -29.26
C GLU A 370 32.88 -26.64 -28.49
N VAL A 371 32.67 -26.86 -27.18
CA VAL A 371 33.53 -27.71 -26.36
C VAL A 371 33.44 -29.17 -26.80
N ASP A 372 32.24 -29.70 -27.03
CA ASP A 372 32.04 -31.08 -27.52
C ASP A 372 32.71 -31.29 -28.90
N GLY A 373 32.58 -30.30 -29.79
CA GLY A 373 33.25 -30.29 -31.09
C GLY A 373 34.77 -30.31 -30.97
N PHE A 374 35.33 -29.40 -30.17
CA PHE A 374 36.77 -29.32 -29.91
C PHE A 374 37.32 -30.62 -29.31
N LEU A 375 36.62 -31.21 -28.33
CA LEU A 375 37.03 -32.48 -27.71
C LEU A 375 37.02 -33.64 -28.70
N SER A 376 36.03 -33.68 -29.60
CA SER A 376 35.97 -34.66 -30.68
C SER A 376 37.17 -34.54 -31.62
N GLU A 377 37.53 -33.32 -32.03
CA GLU A 377 38.71 -33.08 -32.87
C GLU A 377 40.01 -33.46 -32.17
N VAL A 378 40.17 -33.08 -30.89
CA VAL A 378 41.37 -33.40 -30.11
C VAL A 378 41.54 -34.91 -29.93
N ARG A 379 40.46 -35.65 -29.69
CA ARG A 379 40.49 -37.13 -29.59
C ARG A 379 40.79 -37.84 -30.90
N GLN A 380 40.68 -37.17 -32.05
CA GLN A 380 41.12 -37.72 -33.35
C GLN A 380 42.62 -37.52 -33.58
N VAL A 381 43.22 -36.51 -32.94
CA VAL A 381 44.63 -36.14 -33.10
C VAL A 381 45.53 -36.89 -32.12
N ILE A 382 45.04 -37.13 -30.91
CA ILE A 382 45.66 -37.98 -29.88
C ILE A 382 45.45 -39.45 -30.25
#